data_AF-A0A7J8P7T5-F1
#
_entry.id   AF-A0A7J8P7T5-F1
#
_cell.length_a   1.000
_cell.length_b   1.000
_cell.length_c   1.000
_cell.angle_alpha   90.00
_cell.angle_beta   90.00
_cell.angle_gamma   90.00
#
_symmetry.space_group_name_H-M   'P 1'
#
loop_
_entity.id
_entity.type
_entity.pdbx_description
1 polymer ?
#
loop_
_entity_poly.entity_id
_entity_poly.type
_entity_poly.pdbx_seq_one_letter_code
_entity_poly.pdbx_strand_id
1 'polypeptide(L)'
;MGKEAFARLKGRWSCLQKRAEVKLQELPAVLGACCVLHNICELRNEEMEPELKIEISDDEVVPENNLRSMVAVQARDYIAHNLLHHGLAGTGFL
;
A
#
# COMPACT_ATOMS: atom_id res chain seq x y z
N MET A 1 -0.87 14.06 -6.82
CA MET A 1 0.18 13.30 -7.53
C MET A 1 0.15 11.82 -7.20
N GLY A 2 0.34 11.39 -5.94
CA GLY A 2 0.36 9.95 -5.61
C GLY A 2 -0.93 9.17 -5.92
N LYS A 3 -2.10 9.78 -5.67
CA LYS A 3 -3.41 9.16 -5.92
C LYS A 3 -3.63 8.80 -7.39
N GLU A 4 -3.26 9.67 -8.33
CA GLU A 4 -3.44 9.43 -9.76
C GLU A 4 -2.48 8.35 -10.29
N ALA A 5 -1.21 8.37 -9.87
CA ALA A 5 -0.25 7.33 -10.23
C ALA A 5 -0.69 5.96 -9.72
N PHE A 6 -1.20 5.90 -8.48
CA PHE A 6 -1.75 4.68 -7.92
C PHE A 6 -3.02 4.22 -8.63
N ALA A 7 -3.90 5.15 -9.06
CA ALA A 7 -5.08 4.83 -9.86
C ALA A 7 -4.69 4.19 -11.19
N ARG A 8 -3.69 4.75 -11.88
CA ARG A 8 -3.16 4.18 -13.14
C ARG A 8 -2.55 2.80 -12.92
N LEU A 9 -1.75 2.62 -11.87
CA LEU A 9 -1.15 1.32 -11.53
C LEU A 9 -2.23 0.25 -11.34
N LYS A 10 -3.22 0.50 -10.47
CA LYS A 10 -4.32 -0.45 -10.24
C LYS A 10 -5.19 -0.64 -11.48
N GLY A 11 -5.43 0.40 -12.26
CA GLY A 11 -6.20 0.34 -13.51
C GLY A 11 -5.56 -0.59 -14.55
N ARG A 12 -4.25 -0.46 -14.78
CA ARG A 12 -3.52 -1.28 -15.77
C ARG A 12 -3.48 -2.77 -15.42
N TRP A 13 -3.44 -3.11 -14.14
CA TRP A 13 -3.24 -4.50 -13.71
C TRP A 13 -4.51 -5.04 -13.05
N SER A 14 -5.26 -5.88 -13.78
CA SER A 14 -6.51 -6.49 -13.30
C SER A 14 -6.36 -7.25 -11.97
N CYS A 15 -5.19 -7.82 -11.70
CA CYS A 15 -4.86 -8.48 -10.43
C CYS A 15 -4.86 -7.52 -9.21
N LEU A 16 -4.78 -6.21 -9.43
CA LEU A 16 -4.81 -5.18 -8.40
C LEU A 16 -6.17 -4.49 -8.26
N GLN A 17 -7.10 -4.72 -9.20
CA GLN A 17 -8.42 -4.06 -9.21
C GLN A 17 -9.38 -4.64 -8.16
N LYS A 18 -9.26 -5.94 -7.87
CA LYS A 18 -10.08 -6.63 -6.87
C LYS A 18 -9.23 -7.01 -5.66
N ARG A 19 -9.89 -7.45 -4.58
CA ARG A 19 -9.18 -8.04 -3.44
C ARG A 19 -8.33 -9.20 -3.97
N ALA A 20 -7.01 -9.06 -3.81
CA ALA A 20 -6.09 -9.99 -4.43
C ALA A 20 -6.21 -11.36 -3.73
N GLU A 21 -6.69 -12.38 -4.45
CA GLU A 21 -6.77 -13.78 -3.99
C GLU A 21 -5.42 -14.50 -4.16
N VAL A 22 -4.33 -13.80 -3.86
CA VAL A 22 -2.98 -14.37 -3.83
C VAL A 22 -2.59 -14.70 -2.41
N LYS A 23 -1.74 -15.72 -2.23
CA LYS A 23 -1.18 -16.02 -0.92
C LYS A 23 -0.47 -14.76 -0.42
N LEU A 24 -0.63 -14.44 0.87
CA LEU A 24 -0.03 -13.24 1.46
C LEU A 24 1.49 -13.17 1.23
N GLN A 25 2.15 -14.33 1.13
CA GLN A 25 3.58 -14.47 0.84
C GLN A 25 3.95 -14.09 -0.61
N GLU A 26 3.04 -14.27 -1.57
CA GLU A 26 3.25 -13.98 -3.00
C GLU A 26 2.88 -12.53 -3.34
N LEU A 27 2.07 -11.88 -2.50
CA LEU A 27 1.59 -10.52 -2.70
C LEU A 27 2.74 -9.51 -2.92
N PRO A 28 3.85 -9.50 -2.16
CA PRO A 28 4.96 -8.57 -2.41
C PRO A 28 5.58 -8.73 -3.80
N ALA A 29 5.73 -9.97 -4.28
CA ALA A 29 6.30 -10.24 -5.60
C ALA A 29 5.36 -9.75 -6.71
N VAL A 30 4.04 -10.00 -6.58
CA VAL A 30 3.04 -9.51 -7.53
C VAL A 30 3.01 -7.98 -7.58
N LEU A 31 2.99 -7.33 -6.42
CA LEU A 31 3.03 -5.86 -6.32
C LEU A 31 4.31 -5.29 -6.93
N GLY A 32 5.47 -5.88 -6.61
CA GLY A 32 6.77 -5.47 -7.16
C GLY A 32 6.81 -5.57 -8.68
N ALA A 33 6.36 -6.69 -9.24
CA ALA A 33 6.27 -6.88 -10.69
C ALA A 33 5.36 -5.84 -11.36
N CYS A 34 4.17 -5.59 -10.79
CA CYS A 34 3.23 -4.60 -11.32
C CYS A 34 3.83 -3.18 -11.31
N CYS A 35 4.55 -2.80 -10.25
CA CYS A 35 5.23 -1.50 -10.15
C CYS A 35 6.34 -1.36 -11.21
N VAL A 36 7.18 -2.37 -11.39
CA VAL A 36 8.26 -2.34 -12.38
C VAL A 36 7.70 -2.22 -13.80
N LEU A 37 6.71 -3.06 -14.14
CA LEU A 37 6.08 -3.03 -15.46
C LEU A 37 5.35 -1.71 -15.71
N HIS A 38 4.65 -1.17 -14.71
CA HIS A 38 4.00 0.13 -14.81
C HIS A 38 5.02 1.24 -15.11
N ASN A 39 6.13 1.28 -14.38
CA ASN A 39 7.16 2.28 -14.61
C ASN A 39 7.74 2.20 -16.02
N ILE A 40 7.87 1.00 -16.59
CA ILE A 40 8.30 0.82 -17.98
C ILE A 40 7.26 1.43 -18.95
N CYS A 41 5.97 1.18 -18.73
CA CYS A 41 4.90 1.80 -19.53
C CYS A 41 4.95 3.33 -19.43
N GLU A 42 5.12 3.88 -18.23
CA GLU A 42 5.21 5.34 -18.01
C GLU A 42 6.45 5.95 -18.68
N LEU A 43 7.62 5.29 -18.58
CA LEU A 43 8.85 5.73 -19.25
C LEU A 43 8.72 5.75 -20.78
N ARG A 44 7.89 4.85 -21.33
CA ARG A 44 7.59 4.76 -22.76
C ARG A 44 6.44 5.67 -23.20
N ASN A 45 5.81 6.41 -22.28
CA ASN A 45 4.59 7.17 -22.51
C ASN A 45 3.47 6.31 -23.12
N GLU A 46 3.38 5.03 -22.73
CA GLU A 46 2.28 4.17 -23.14
C GLU A 46 0.98 4.69 -22.51
N GLU A 47 0.01 5.07 -23.34
CA GLU A 47 -1.27 5.56 -22.85
C GLU A 47 -2.05 4.46 -22.10
N MET A 48 -3.03 4.89 -21.31
CA MET A 48 -3.93 3.98 -20.60
C MET A 48 -5.33 4.16 -21.15
N GLU A 49 -5.93 3.05 -21.55
CA GLU A 49 -7.31 3.03 -22.04
C GLU A 49 -8.26 3.70 -21.04
N PRO A 50 -9.15 4.61 -21.48
CA PRO A 50 -10.09 5.32 -20.61
C PRO A 50 -10.93 4.40 -19.73
N GLU A 51 -11.28 3.21 -20.23
CA GLU A 51 -12.09 2.20 -19.56
C GLU A 51 -11.38 1.56 -18.36
N LEU A 52 -10.06 1.66 -18.31
CA LEU A 52 -9.24 1.15 -17.20
C LEU A 52 -9.04 2.18 -16.07
N LYS A 53 -9.53 3.42 -16.25
CA LYS A 53 -9.46 4.44 -15.20
C LYS A 53 -10.38 4.06 -14.06
N ILE A 54 -9.78 3.90 -12.88
CA ILE A 54 -10.52 3.63 -11.65
C ILE A 54 -10.45 4.82 -10.70
N GLU A 55 -11.56 5.09 -10.02
CA GLU A 55 -11.57 6.02 -8.92
C GLU A 55 -11.08 5.33 -7.66
N ILE A 56 -10.07 5.93 -7.01
CA ILE A 56 -9.65 5.48 -5.69
C ILE A 56 -10.50 6.21 -4.67
N SER A 57 -11.43 5.49 -4.05
CA SER A 57 -11.99 5.87 -2.76
C SER A 57 -11.07 5.33 -1.69
N ASP A 58 -10.62 6.19 -0.78
CA ASP A 58 -10.03 5.70 0.46
C ASP A 58 -11.20 5.18 1.31
N ASP A 59 -11.10 3.95 1.79
CA ASP A 59 -12.01 3.48 2.83
C ASP A 59 -11.67 4.31 4.08
N GLU A 60 -12.50 5.31 4.40
CA GLU A 60 -12.34 6.08 5.63
C GLU A 60 -12.53 5.13 6.82
N VAL A 61 -11.42 4.62 7.34
CA VAL A 61 -11.42 3.91 8.63
C VAL A 61 -11.57 4.99 9.70
N VAL A 62 -12.82 5.32 10.05
CA VAL A 62 -13.10 6.15 11.21
C VAL A 62 -12.61 5.38 12.44
N PRO A 63 -11.58 5.86 13.15
CA PRO A 63 -11.13 5.15 14.34
C PRO A 63 -12.25 5.19 15.38
N GLU A 64 -12.66 4.01 15.88
CA GLU A 64 -13.70 3.88 16.90
C GLU A 64 -13.37 4.67 18.19
N ASN A 65 -12.09 5.00 18.38
CA ASN A 65 -11.63 5.80 19.50
C ASN A 65 -10.74 6.96 19.01
N ASN A 66 -11.27 8.19 19.05
CA ASN A 66 -10.50 9.42 18.80
C ASN A 66 -9.58 9.80 19.97
N LEU A 67 -9.62 9.06 21.09
CA LEU A 67 -8.73 9.29 22.23
C LEU A 67 -7.34 8.73 21.94
N ARG A 68 -6.41 9.60 21.55
CA ARG A 68 -4.97 9.32 21.65
C ARG A 68 -4.58 9.24 23.12
N SER A 69 -4.75 8.07 23.75
CA SER A 69 -4.17 7.82 25.06
C SER A 69 -2.65 8.04 25.00
N MET A 70 -2.09 8.74 25.99
CA MET A 70 -0.64 8.95 26.08
C MET A 70 0.14 7.63 26.01
N VAL A 71 -0.44 6.55 26.57
CA VAL A 71 0.15 5.20 26.52
C VAL A 71 0.22 4.68 25.09
N ALA A 72 -0.83 4.89 24.28
CA ALA A 72 -0.86 4.45 22.89
C ALA A 72 0.15 5.24 22.02
N VAL A 73 0.32 6.54 22.30
CA VAL A 73 1.32 7.38 21.65
C VAL A 73 2.73 6.88 21.97
N GLN A 74 3.02 6.63 23.25
CA GLN A 74 4.32 6.10 23.69
C GLN A 74 4.62 4.72 23.07
N ALA A 75 3.64 3.82 23.05
CA ALA A 75 3.79 2.50 22.45
C ALA A 75 4.08 2.59 20.94
N ARG A 76 3.36 3.46 20.21
CA ARG A 76 3.60 3.71 18.79
C ARG A 76 5.01 4.25 18.54
N ASP A 77 5.43 5.25 19.31
CA ASP A 77 6.72 5.90 19.11
C ASP A 77 7.88 4.94 19.42
N TYR A 78 7.70 4.07 20.43
CA TYR A 78 8.64 3.00 20.73
C TYR A 78 8.76 1.97 19.60
N ILE A 79 7.64 1.53 19.02
CA ILE A 79 7.64 0.62 17.86
C ILE A 79 8.36 1.28 16.67
N ALA A 80 8.03 2.53 16.36
CA ALA A 80 8.65 3.26 15.25
C ALA A 80 10.16 3.41 15.44
N HIS A 81 10.60 3.75 16.65
CA HIS A 81 12.02 3.82 17.01
C HIS A 81 12.72 2.48 16.76
N ASN A 82 12.15 1.37 17.22
CA ASN A 82 12.76 0.05 17.05
C ASN A 82 12.77 -0.44 15.60
N LEU A 83 11.75 -0.12 14.80
CA LEU A 83 11.73 -0.46 13.37
C LEU A 83 12.81 0.28 12.59
N LEU A 84 13.04 1.55 12.93
CA LEU A 84 14.03 2.39 12.27
C LEU A 84 15.47 2.07 12.69
N HIS A 85 15.68 1.64 13.94
CA HIS A 85 17.02 1.42 14.47
C HIS A 85 17.46 -0.04 14.52
N HIS A 86 16.54 -1.00 14.65
CA HIS A 86 16.89 -2.39 14.91
C HIS A 86 16.52 -3.39 13.82
N GLY A 87 15.79 -2.99 12.76
CA GLY A 87 15.55 -3.84 11.58
C GLY A 87 14.84 -5.18 11.85
N LEU A 88 14.39 -5.43 13.08
CA LEU A 88 13.70 -6.66 13.49
C LEU A 88 12.23 -6.34 13.70
N ALA A 89 11.49 -6.33 12.59
CA ALA A 89 10.05 -6.53 12.62
C ALA A 89 9.80 -8.00 13.01
N GLY A 90 9.83 -8.31 14.30
CA GLY A 90 9.61 -9.68 14.76
C GLY A 90 9.65 -9.84 16.28
N THR A 91 8.45 -10.01 16.84
CA THR A 91 8.15 -10.70 18.12
C THR A 91 8.80 -10.10 19.39
N GLY A 92 8.06 -9.23 20.08
CA GLY A 92 8.48 -8.74 21.39
C GLY A 92 7.35 -8.20 22.26
N PHE A 93 6.12 -8.70 22.11
CA PHE A 93 5.03 -8.44 23.04
C PHE A 93 4.27 -9.75 23.32
N LEU A 94 4.73 -10.44 24.37
CA LEU A 94 3.91 -11.25 25.27
C LEU A 94 3.84 -10.50 26.60
#